data_AF-A0A972RCA0-F1
#
_entry.id   AF-A0A972RCA0-F1
#
_cell.length_a   1.000
_cell.length_b   1.000
_cell.length_c   1.000
_cell.angle_alpha   90.00
_cell.angle_beta   90.00
_cell.angle_gamma   90.00
#
_symmetry.space_group_name_H-M   'P 1'
#
loop_
_entity.id
_entity.type
_entity.pdbx_description
1 polymer ?
#
loop_
_entity_poly.entity_id
_entity_poly.type
_entity_poly.pdbx_seq_one_letter_code
_entity_poly.pdbx_strand_id
1 'polypeptide(L)' 'MIYHSSVSALGLLHERDSVAIDYPVLQYPDRMRLLNLEKIPEITGHLQGIKGQYLILYSGVINIRKYGGCCVEFAR' A
#
# COMPACT_ATOMS: atom_id res chain seq x y z
N MET A 1 37.74 22.54 -18.82
CA MET A 1 36.94 21.41 -19.29
C MET A 1 37.60 20.13 -18.77
N ILE A 2 37.28 19.73 -17.54
CA ILE A 2 37.80 18.52 -16.91
C ILE A 2 36.64 17.55 -16.83
N TYR A 3 36.73 16.44 -17.56
CA TYR A 3 35.79 15.32 -17.49
C TYR A 3 35.80 14.77 -16.06
N HIS A 4 34.75 15.04 -15.29
CA HIS A 4 34.51 14.34 -14.04
C HIS A 4 33.70 13.07 -14.37
N SER A 5 34.36 11.92 -14.28
CA SER A 5 33.77 10.62 -14.57
C SER A 5 32.69 10.26 -13.54
N SER A 6 31.42 10.52 -13.87
CA SER A 6 30.26 10.23 -13.04
C SER A 6 29.74 8.81 -13.28
N VAL A 7 30.44 7.76 -12.84
CA VAL A 7 29.84 6.42 -12.73
C VAL A 7 30.41 5.71 -11.51
N SER A 8 29.78 5.88 -10.36
CA SER A 8 29.89 4.97 -9.21
C SER A 8 28.67 5.16 -8.31
N ALA A 9 27.52 4.65 -8.74
CA ALA A 9 26.30 4.63 -7.93
C ALA A 9 25.40 3.42 -8.23
N LEU A 10 26.00 2.27 -8.56
CA LEU A 10 25.28 1.00 -8.64
C LEU A 10 26.05 -0.03 -7.80
N GLY A 11 26.03 0.17 -6.49
CA GLY A 11 26.39 -0.90 -5.57
C GLY A 11 25.33 -1.98 -5.67
N LEU A 12 25.70 -3.15 -6.20
CA LEU A 12 24.86 -4.35 -6.15
C LEU A 12 24.44 -4.54 -4.69
N LEU A 13 23.14 -4.39 -4.41
CA LEU A 13 22.59 -4.83 -3.14
C LEU A 13 22.84 -6.34 -3.11
N HIS A 14 23.69 -6.78 -2.18
CA HIS A 14 23.89 -8.20 -1.91
C HIS A 14 22.52 -8.87 -1.84
N GLU A 15 22.42 -10.07 -2.43
CA GLU A 15 21.23 -10.92 -2.32
C GLU A 15 20.76 -10.92 -0.87
N ARG A 16 19.64 -10.25 -0.61
CA ARG A 16 18.98 -10.28 0.70
C ARG A 16 17.98 -11.42 0.66
N ASP A 17 17.94 -12.18 1.74
CA ASP A 17 16.94 -13.21 1.92
C ASP A 17 15.54 -12.62 1.77
N SER A 18 14.67 -13.36 1.10
CA SER A 18 13.28 -12.96 0.93
C SER A 18 12.57 -13.00 2.29
N VAL A 19 11.81 -11.93 2.56
CA VAL A 19 11.00 -11.85 3.78
C VAL A 19 9.59 -12.30 3.47
N ALA A 20 9.12 -13.34 4.16
CA ALA A 20 7.71 -13.71 4.15
C ALA A 20 6.93 -12.70 4.99
N ILE A 21 5.87 -12.13 4.41
CA ILE A 21 4.95 -11.22 5.09
C ILE A 21 3.56 -11.79 4.93
N ASP A 22 2.87 -11.98 6.06
CA ASP A 22 1.49 -12.43 6.06
C ASP A 22 0.53 -11.27 5.81
N TYR A 23 -0.41 -11.49 4.89
CA TYR A 23 -1.45 -10.53 4.53
C TYR A 23 -2.81 -11.15 4.85
N PRO A 24 -3.26 -11.11 6.12
CA PRO A 24 -4.47 -11.78 6.54
C PRO A 24 -5.70 -11.15 5.89
N VAL A 25 -6.64 -12.01 5.49
CA VAL A 25 -7.98 -11.63 5.04
C VAL A 25 -8.99 -12.45 5.82
N LEU A 26 -9.77 -11.79 6.67
CA LEU A 26 -10.83 -12.39 7.47
C LEU A 26 -12.06 -12.66 6.60
N GLN A 27 -12.42 -11.70 5.74
CA GLN A 27 -13.57 -11.79 4.85
C GLN A 27 -13.33 -10.97 3.58
N TYR A 28 -13.68 -11.55 2.43
CA TYR A 28 -13.79 -10.79 1.19
C TYR A 28 -15.17 -10.13 1.10
N PRO A 29 -15.27 -8.87 0.64
CA PRO A 29 -16.54 -8.19 0.48
C PRO A 29 -17.36 -8.88 -0.61
N ASP A 30 -18.69 -8.98 -0.41
CA ASP A 30 -19.61 -9.59 -1.37
C ASP A 30 -19.57 -8.92 -2.76
N ARG A 31 -19.23 -7.62 -2.77
CA ARG A 31 -18.97 -6.85 -3.98
C ARG A 31 -17.68 -6.07 -3.84
N MET A 32 -16.75 -6.28 -4.77
CA MET A 32 -15.56 -5.46 -4.87
C MET A 32 -15.91 -4.07 -5.42
N ARG A 33 -16.16 -3.13 -4.51
CA ARG A 33 -16.29 -1.71 -4.82
C ARG A 33 -14.97 -1.00 -4.53
N LEU A 34 -14.37 -0.38 -5.54
CA LEU A 34 -13.19 0.45 -5.35
C LEU A 34 -13.58 1.76 -4.67
N LEU A 35 -12.95 2.06 -3.55
CA LEU A 35 -13.12 3.32 -2.83
C LEU A 35 -12.16 4.37 -3.38
N ASN A 36 -12.60 5.63 -3.48
CA ASN A 36 -11.80 6.72 -4.01
C ASN A 36 -11.88 7.97 -3.13
N LEU A 37 -10.75 8.37 -2.53
CA LEU A 37 -10.64 9.56 -1.68
C LEU A 37 -10.88 10.89 -2.42
N GLU A 38 -10.70 10.93 -3.75
CA GLU A 38 -11.02 12.13 -4.55
C GLU A 38 -12.53 12.39 -4.64
N LYS A 39 -13.34 11.33 -4.51
CA LYS A 39 -14.81 11.42 -4.55
C LYS A 39 -15.42 11.49 -3.16
N ILE A 40 -14.78 10.85 -2.19
CA ILE A 40 -15.21 10.74 -0.81
C ILE A 40 -14.00 11.10 0.06
N PRO A 41 -13.88 12.34 0.57
CA PRO A 41 -12.65 12.83 1.19
C PRO A 41 -12.25 12.09 2.47
N GLU A 42 -13.18 11.33 3.04
CA GLU A 42 -12.95 10.51 4.23
C GLU A 42 -13.58 9.12 4.03
N ILE A 43 -12.82 8.07 4.32
CA ILE A 43 -13.29 6.69 4.23
C ILE A 43 -13.12 6.04 5.59
N THR A 44 -14.24 5.57 6.14
CA THR A 44 -14.28 4.77 7.36
C THR A 44 -14.86 3.40 7.07
N GLY A 45 -14.47 2.41 7.88
CA GLY A 45 -14.98 1.05 7.79
C GLY A 45 -14.17 0.05 8.59
N HIS A 46 -14.76 -1.12 8.84
CA HIS A 46 -14.06 -2.21 9.49
C HIS A 46 -13.04 -2.83 8.53
N LEU A 47 -11.77 -2.88 8.95
CA LEU A 47 -10.72 -3.57 8.21
C LEU A 47 -10.97 -5.09 8.26
N GLN A 48 -11.25 -5.67 7.10
CA GLN A 48 -11.50 -7.11 6.92
C GLN A 48 -10.26 -7.84 6.37
N GLY A 49 -9.29 -7.13 5.81
CA GLY A 49 -8.06 -7.75 5.34
C GLY A 49 -7.10 -6.82 4.63
N ILE A 50 -5.93 -7.35 4.30
CA ILE A 50 -4.88 -6.67 3.55
C ILE A 50 -4.47 -7.57 2.39
N LYS A 51 -4.21 -6.99 1.20
CA LYS A 51 -3.65 -7.72 0.06
C LYS A 51 -2.64 -6.82 -0.67
N GLY A 52 -1.36 -6.97 -0.37
CA GLY A 52 -0.32 -6.08 -0.89
C GLY A 52 -0.64 -4.62 -0.57
N GLN A 53 -0.81 -3.78 -1.60
CA GLN A 53 -1.12 -2.35 -1.46
C GLN A 53 -2.61 -2.02 -1.24
N TYR A 54 -3.44 -3.03 -0.95
CA TYR A 54 -4.88 -2.85 -0.79
C TYR A 54 -5.33 -3.11 0.64
N LEU A 55 -6.11 -2.18 1.19
CA LEU A 55 -6.92 -2.44 2.38
C LEU A 55 -8.32 -2.87 1.94
N ILE A 56 -8.79 -3.97 2.53
CA ILE A 56 -10.13 -4.51 2.33
C ILE A 56 -10.97 -4.08 3.52
N LEU A 57 -11.91 -3.17 3.30
CA LEU A 57 -12.87 -2.73 4.29
C LEU A 57 -14.22 -3.40 4.02
N TYR A 58 -15.08 -3.49 5.04
CA TYR A 58 -16.46 -3.95 4.85
C TYR A 58 -17.21 -3.19 3.73
N SER A 59 -16.90 -1.89 3.57
CA SER A 59 -17.52 -1.00 2.59
C SER A 59 -16.91 -1.07 1.18
N GLY A 60 -15.79 -1.77 0.99
CA GLY A 60 -15.07 -1.85 -0.28
C GLY A 60 -13.56 -1.95 -0.12
N VAL A 61 -12.84 -1.80 -1.23
CA VAL A 61 -11.39 -1.97 -1.29
C VAL A 61 -10.73 -0.64 -1.67
N ILE A 62 -9.65 -0.26 -1.00
CA ILE A 62 -8.88 0.95 -1.31
C ILE A 62 -7.43 0.59 -1.63
N ASN A 63 -6.87 1.21 -2.69
CA ASN A 63 -5.45 1.15 -2.99
C ASN A 63 -4.72 2.27 -2.24
N ILE A 64 -3.96 1.92 -1.20
CA ILE A 64 -3.30 2.94 -0.36
C ILE A 64 -2.09 3.59 -1.04
N ARG A 65 -1.48 2.94 -2.05
CA ARG A 65 -0.36 3.53 -2.80
C ARG A 65 -0.79 4.77 -3.58
N LYS A 66 -2.04 4.81 -4.05
CA LYS A 66 -2.59 5.98 -4.78
C LYS A 66 -2.66 7.23 -3.88
N TYR A 67 -2.82 7.05 -2.57
CA TYR A 67 -3.12 8.12 -1.62
C TYR A 67 -1.98 8.36 -0.63
N GLY A 68 -0.73 8.25 -1.10
CA GLY A 68 0.44 8.57 -0.30
C GLY A 68 0.37 10.00 0.26
N GLY A 69 0.64 10.17 1.56
CA GLY A 69 0.56 11.45 2.26
C GLY A 69 -0.76 11.69 3.01
N CYS A 70 -1.77 10.83 2.85
CA CYS A 70 -2.98 10.89 3.68
C CYS A 70 -2.75 10.31 5.08
N CYS A 71 -3.47 10.83 6.08
CA CYS A 71 -3.48 10.27 7.44
C CYS A 71 -4.35 9.00 7.49
N VAL A 72 -3.94 8.04 8.32
CA VAL A 72 -4.71 6.84 8.62
C VAL A 72 -4.75 6.68 10.13
N GLU A 73 -5.94 6.46 10.67
CA GLU A 73 -6.17 6.25 12.10
C GLU A 73 -6.86 4.91 12.33
N PHE A 74 -6.44 4.20 13.38
CA PHE A 74 -7.08 2.96 13.81
C PHE A 74 -7.79 3.20 15.14
N ALA A 75 -9.09 2.96 15.17
CA ALA A 75 -9.85 2.86 16.39
C ALA A 75 -9.88 1.40 16.89
N ARG A 76 -9.97 1.23 18.20
CA ARG A 76 -10.19 -0.09 18.83
C ARG A 76 -11.67 -0.47 18.81
#